data_AF-A0A9X3AGV3-F1
#
_entry.id   AF-A0A9X3AGV3-F1
#
_cell.length_a   1.000
_cell.length_b   1.000
_cell.length_c   1.000
_cell.angle_alpha   90.00
_cell.angle_beta   90.00
_cell.angle_gamma   90.00
#
_symmetry.space_group_name_H-M   'P 1'
#
loop_
_entity.id
_entity.type
_entity.pdbx_description
1 polymer ?
#
loop_
_entity_poly.entity_id
_entity_poly.type
_entity_poly.pdbx_seq_one_letter_code
_entity_poly.pdbx_strand_id
1 'polypeptide(L)'
;MTVFFFVHDETRFSLFLPALTKPDFAELNDLFIDAFMNTLLKCGADERHMTAAQQCLRPLLVDTQCNRSVQGTLNRVKFEVECMLEDEPVDLAEVAGYSVGAWLSDTPRNIKGKGMLWPDRAMLELLESLDAGS
;
A
#
# COMPACT_ATOMS: atom_id res chain seq x y z
N MET A 1 10.07 0.17 -17.90
CA MET A 1 10.08 0.31 -16.43
C MET A 1 8.72 0.84 -16.04
N THR A 2 8.01 0.13 -15.17
CA THR A 2 6.61 0.38 -14.84
C THR A 2 6.48 0.58 -13.32
N VAL A 3 5.53 1.40 -12.89
CA VAL A 3 5.23 1.59 -11.46
C VAL A 3 3.87 1.01 -11.12
N PHE A 4 3.75 0.34 -9.99
CA PHE A 4 2.50 -0.25 -9.52
C PHE A 4 2.08 0.42 -8.20
N PHE A 5 0.79 0.75 -8.12
CA PHE A 5 0.14 1.24 -6.91
C PHE A 5 -0.93 0.25 -6.48
N PHE A 6 -0.89 -0.14 -5.21
CA PHE A 6 -1.96 -0.90 -4.58
C PHE A 6 -2.58 -0.05 -3.49
N VAL A 7 -3.91 -0.10 -3.37
CA VAL A 7 -4.64 0.60 -2.32
C VAL A 7 -5.65 -0.38 -1.72
N HIS A 8 -5.61 -0.56 -0.40
CA HIS A 8 -6.52 -1.44 0.29
C HIS A 8 -7.95 -0.89 0.29
N ASP A 9 -8.92 -1.76 0.00
CA ASP A 9 -10.31 -1.41 -0.26
C ASP A 9 -11.09 -0.90 0.95
N GLU A 10 -10.61 -1.16 2.16
CA GLU A 10 -11.25 -0.69 3.39
C GLU A 10 -10.45 0.43 4.06
N THR A 11 -9.15 0.21 4.21
CA THR A 11 -8.25 1.08 4.99
C THR A 11 -7.53 2.11 4.14
N ARG A 12 -7.59 2.01 2.79
CA ARG A 12 -6.81 2.85 1.86
C ARG A 12 -5.29 2.75 2.03
N PHE A 13 -4.82 1.75 2.78
CA PHE A 13 -3.39 1.50 2.95
C PHE A 13 -2.74 1.31 1.59
N SER A 14 -1.66 2.04 1.34
CA SER A 14 -1.10 2.21 0.00
C SER A 14 0.27 1.57 -0.11
N LEU A 15 0.47 0.80 -1.18
CA LEU A 15 1.77 0.22 -1.54
C LEU A 15 2.26 0.84 -2.84
N PHE A 16 3.56 1.02 -2.93
CA PHE A 16 4.23 1.52 -4.11
C PHE A 16 5.38 0.60 -4.49
N LEU A 17 5.29 0.02 -5.69
CA LEU A 17 6.35 -0.79 -6.28
C LEU A 17 6.94 0.02 -7.44
N PRO A 18 8.09 0.69 -7.23
CA PRO A 18 8.74 1.42 -8.29
C PRO A 18 9.48 0.47 -9.23
N ALA A 19 9.81 0.98 -10.41
CA ALA A 19 10.83 0.42 -11.27
C ALA A 19 10.66 -1.03 -11.78
N LEU A 20 9.44 -1.57 -11.82
CA LEU A 20 9.18 -2.94 -12.28
C LEU A 20 9.59 -3.14 -13.75
N THR A 21 10.33 -4.22 -13.99
CA THR A 21 10.77 -4.72 -15.29
C THR A 21 9.95 -5.94 -15.71
N LYS A 22 10.09 -6.39 -16.96
CA LYS A 22 9.32 -7.54 -17.47
C LYS A 22 9.55 -8.84 -16.67
N PRO A 23 10.79 -9.20 -16.27
CA PRO A 23 11.03 -10.34 -15.38
C PRO A 23 10.30 -10.27 -14.05
N ASP A 24 10.18 -9.08 -13.45
CA ASP A 24 9.58 -8.88 -12.13
C ASP A 24 8.09 -9.27 -12.08
N PHE A 25 7.41 -9.30 -13.24
CA PHE A 25 6.02 -9.74 -13.31
C PHE A 25 5.85 -11.24 -13.01
N ALA A 26 6.88 -12.06 -13.20
CA ALA A 26 6.83 -13.48 -12.80
C ALA A 26 6.81 -13.64 -11.28
N GLU A 27 7.44 -12.70 -10.57
CA GLU A 27 7.61 -12.70 -9.11
C GLU A 27 6.69 -11.66 -8.44
N LEU A 28 5.68 -11.16 -9.15
CA LEU A 28 4.87 -10.02 -8.69
C LEU A 28 4.17 -10.28 -7.36
N ASN A 29 3.77 -11.52 -7.10
CA ASN A 29 3.18 -11.92 -5.83
C ASN A 29 4.15 -11.69 -4.66
N ASP A 30 5.40 -12.09 -4.84
CA ASP A 30 6.40 -12.03 -3.77
C ASP A 30 6.84 -10.59 -3.55
N LEU A 31 7.01 -9.82 -4.63
CA LEU A 31 7.23 -8.37 -4.56
C LEU A 31 6.07 -7.63 -3.86
N PHE A 32 4.83 -8.06 -4.08
CA PHE A 32 3.67 -7.52 -3.38
C PHE A 32 3.73 -7.82 -1.87
N ILE A 33 4.03 -9.05 -1.49
CA ILE A 33 4.18 -9.45 -0.08
C ILE A 33 5.30 -8.66 0.58
N ASP A 34 6.47 -8.58 -0.05
CA ASP A 34 7.62 -7.84 0.47
C ASP A 34 7.29 -6.35 0.63
N ALA A 35 6.65 -5.74 -0.37
CA ALA A 35 6.21 -4.35 -0.29
C ALA A 35 5.21 -4.14 0.85
N PHE A 36 4.24 -5.03 1.01
CA PHE A 36 3.25 -4.96 2.08
C PHE A 36 3.89 -5.04 3.47
N MET A 37 4.70 -6.07 3.70
CA MET A 37 5.33 -6.33 4.99
C MET A 37 6.32 -5.24 5.39
N ASN A 38 7.16 -4.76 4.46
CA ASN A 38 8.09 -3.67 4.75
C ASN A 38 7.39 -2.32 4.95
N THR A 39 6.27 -2.08 4.26
CA THR A 39 5.47 -0.86 4.48
C THR A 39 4.81 -0.89 5.86
N LEU A 40 4.28 -2.04 6.30
CA LEU A 40 3.76 -2.20 7.66
C LEU A 40 4.81 -1.87 8.73
N LEU A 41 6.01 -2.45 8.62
CA LEU A 41 7.11 -2.16 9.54
C LEU A 41 7.45 -0.67 9.54
N LYS A 42 7.48 -0.04 8.37
CA LYS A 42 7.75 1.40 8.24
C LYS A 42 6.66 2.26 8.89
N CYS A 43 5.41 1.78 8.90
CA CYS A 43 4.27 2.40 9.57
C CYS A 43 4.18 2.07 11.08
N GLY A 44 5.16 1.34 11.64
CA GLY A 44 5.21 1.04 13.08
C GLY A 44 4.51 -0.25 13.49
N ALA A 45 4.23 -1.17 12.56
CA ALA A 45 3.74 -2.50 12.89
C ALA A 45 4.71 -3.24 13.84
N ASP A 46 4.14 -3.91 14.84
CA ASP A 46 4.86 -4.80 15.76
C ASP A 46 4.68 -6.29 15.39
N GLU A 47 5.25 -7.19 16.19
CA GLU A 47 5.20 -8.64 15.95
C GLU A 47 3.77 -9.20 15.81
N ARG A 48 2.80 -8.64 16.54
CA ARG A 48 1.39 -9.09 16.46
C ARG A 48 0.79 -8.74 15.12
N HIS A 49 0.98 -7.49 14.69
CA HIS A 49 0.54 -7.03 13.38
C HIS A 49 1.17 -7.87 12.26
N MET A 50 2.46 -8.15 12.36
CA MET A 50 3.20 -8.91 11.35
C MET A 50 2.72 -10.36 11.27
N THR A 51 2.42 -10.98 12.43
CA THR A 51 1.87 -12.34 12.49
C THR A 51 0.46 -12.41 11.89
N ALA A 52 -0.42 -11.48 12.26
CA ALA A 52 -1.77 -11.40 11.69
C ALA A 52 -1.73 -11.19 10.17
N ALA A 53 -0.86 -10.29 9.69
CA ALA A 53 -0.65 -10.04 8.27
C ALA A 53 -0.23 -11.32 7.53
N GLN A 54 0.73 -12.08 8.06
CA GLN A 54 1.17 -13.35 7.46
C GLN A 54 0.05 -14.40 7.40
N GLN A 55 -0.79 -14.49 8.44
CA GLN A 55 -1.89 -15.45 8.49
C GLN A 55 -3.02 -15.10 7.50
N CYS A 56 -3.27 -13.81 7.28
CA CYS A 56 -4.34 -13.33 6.41
C CYS A 56 -3.91 -13.15 4.95
N LEU A 57 -2.61 -13.00 4.67
CA LEU A 57 -2.10 -12.85 3.31
C LEU A 57 -2.52 -14.02 2.41
N ARG A 58 -3.06 -13.66 1.26
CA ARG A 58 -3.44 -14.58 0.19
C ARG A 58 -2.63 -14.25 -1.07
N PRO A 59 -2.45 -15.22 -1.98
CA PRO A 59 -1.84 -14.93 -3.27
C PRO A 59 -2.53 -13.75 -3.98
N LEU A 60 -1.74 -12.91 -4.64
CA LEU A 60 -2.24 -11.78 -5.40
C LEU A 60 -3.20 -12.26 -6.50
N LEU A 61 -4.43 -11.74 -6.49
CA LEU A 61 -5.43 -11.96 -7.52
C LEU A 61 -5.80 -10.62 -8.16
N VAL A 62 -5.82 -10.58 -9.49
CA VAL A 62 -6.26 -9.41 -10.25
C VAL A 62 -7.66 -9.69 -10.77
N ASP A 63 -8.65 -8.94 -10.27
CA ASP A 63 -10.02 -9.00 -10.76
C ASP A 63 -10.39 -7.75 -11.56
N THR A 64 -11.62 -7.73 -12.09
CA THR A 64 -12.17 -6.59 -12.85
C THR A 64 -13.15 -5.74 -12.03
N GLN A 65 -13.37 -6.07 -10.76
CA GLN A 65 -14.24 -5.26 -9.90
C GLN A 65 -13.54 -3.94 -9.57
N CYS A 66 -14.22 -2.87 -9.93
CA CYS A 66 -13.69 -1.53 -9.79
C CYS A 66 -14.51 -0.73 -8.78
N ASN A 67 -13.99 -0.57 -7.56
CA ASN A 67 -14.56 0.35 -6.60
C ASN A 67 -14.18 1.79 -6.97
N ARG A 68 -15.16 2.57 -7.46
CA ARG A 68 -14.93 3.98 -7.88
C ARG A 68 -14.35 4.87 -6.79
N SER A 69 -14.61 4.59 -5.51
CA SER A 69 -13.99 5.35 -4.40
C SER A 69 -12.51 5.02 -4.25
N VAL A 70 -12.14 3.75 -4.42
CA VAL A 70 -10.74 3.30 -4.36
C VAL A 70 -9.98 3.82 -5.58
N GLN A 71 -10.58 3.79 -6.77
CA GLN A 71 -10.01 4.42 -7.97
C GLN A 71 -9.74 5.91 -7.79
N GLY A 72 -10.65 6.64 -7.12
CA GLY A 72 -10.41 8.05 -6.77
C GLY A 72 -9.19 8.22 -5.86
N THR A 73 -8.95 7.26 -4.96
CA THR A 73 -7.75 7.25 -4.11
C THR A 73 -6.50 6.90 -4.93
N LEU A 74 -6.57 5.91 -5.82
CA LEU A 74 -5.49 5.55 -6.74
C LEU A 74 -5.03 6.74 -7.60
N ASN A 75 -5.98 7.51 -8.15
CA ASN A 75 -5.65 8.71 -8.91
C ASN A 75 -4.97 9.79 -8.04
N ARG A 76 -5.38 9.91 -6.78
CA ARG A 76 -4.77 10.84 -5.83
C ARG A 76 -3.33 10.43 -5.49
N VAL A 77 -3.09 9.18 -5.11
CA VAL A 77 -1.74 8.72 -4.75
C VAL A 77 -0.79 8.79 -5.93
N LYS A 78 -1.28 8.52 -7.15
CA LYS A 78 -0.52 8.71 -8.39
C LYS A 78 -0.07 10.17 -8.52
N PHE A 79 -0.99 11.11 -8.41
CA PHE A 79 -0.67 12.55 -8.50
C PHE A 79 0.31 13.00 -7.40
N GLU A 80 0.13 12.52 -6.17
CA GLU A 80 1.04 12.83 -5.05
C GLU A 80 2.48 12.36 -5.33
N VAL A 81 2.64 11.16 -5.91
CA VAL A 81 3.96 10.67 -6.34
C VAL A 81 4.49 11.43 -7.56
N GLU A 82 3.65 11.79 -8.53
CA GLU A 82 4.07 12.61 -9.67
C GLU A 82 4.64 13.95 -9.19
N CYS A 83 3.99 14.64 -8.25
CA CYS A 83 4.51 15.88 -7.66
C CYS A 83 5.84 15.65 -6.91
N MET A 84 5.94 14.57 -6.11
CA MET A 84 7.20 14.23 -5.40
C MET A 84 8.38 14.07 -6.37
N LEU A 85 8.14 13.50 -7.56
CA LEU A 85 9.17 13.29 -8.59
C LEU A 85 9.49 14.53 -9.41
N GLU A 86 8.60 15.53 -9.46
CA GLU A 86 8.86 16.81 -10.12
C GLU A 86 9.77 17.71 -9.27
N ASP A 87 9.62 17.65 -7.95
CA ASP A 87 10.35 18.51 -7.01
C ASP A 87 11.83 18.10 -6.84
N GLU A 88 12.16 16.82 -7.05
CA GLU A 88 13.51 16.26 -6.87
C GLU A 88 13.88 15.31 -8.02
N PRO A 89 15.11 15.36 -8.58
CA PRO A 89 15.57 14.39 -9.57
C PRO A 89 15.82 13.04 -8.88
N VAL A 90 14.77 12.26 -8.72
CA VAL A 90 14.81 10.94 -8.08
C VAL A 90 14.92 9.85 -9.14
N ASP A 91 15.94 8.99 -9.04
CA ASP A 91 15.96 7.75 -9.80
C ASP A 91 14.91 6.79 -9.20
N LEU A 92 13.88 6.48 -9.99
CA LEU A 92 12.84 5.53 -9.60
C LEU A 92 13.41 4.17 -9.16
N ALA A 93 14.55 3.74 -9.71
CA ALA A 93 15.21 2.50 -9.30
C ALA A 93 15.84 2.57 -7.90
N GLU A 94 16.13 3.78 -7.40
CA GLU A 94 16.69 4.02 -6.07
C GLU A 94 15.61 4.36 -5.02
N VAL A 95 14.35 4.50 -5.44
CA VAL A 95 13.24 4.79 -4.52
C VAL A 95 12.95 3.58 -3.63
N ALA A 96 13.05 3.77 -2.33
CA ALA A 96 12.56 2.82 -1.35
C ALA A 96 11.01 2.79 -1.38
N GLY A 97 10.44 1.88 -2.18
CA GLY A 97 9.00 1.77 -2.40
C GLY A 97 8.16 1.72 -1.11
N TYR A 98 8.62 0.97 -0.11
CA TYR A 98 7.96 0.89 1.21
C TYR A 98 7.95 2.22 1.98
N SER A 99 8.93 3.11 1.75
CA SER A 99 8.95 4.44 2.37
C SER A 99 7.93 5.36 1.72
N VAL A 100 7.78 5.28 0.40
CA VAL A 100 6.72 6.01 -0.32
C VAL A 100 5.34 5.46 0.05
N GLY A 101 5.18 4.14 0.12
CA GLY A 101 3.93 3.51 0.59
C GLY A 101 3.53 3.96 1.99
N ALA A 102 4.50 4.05 2.91
CA ALA A 102 4.27 4.53 4.27
C ALA A 102 3.88 6.02 4.28
N TRP A 103 4.58 6.87 3.53
CA TRP A 103 4.24 8.28 3.38
C TRP A 103 2.82 8.50 2.81
N LEU A 104 2.46 7.72 1.78
CA LEU A 104 1.11 7.73 1.22
C LEU A 104 0.05 7.27 2.24
N SER A 105 0.43 6.38 3.16
CA SER A 105 -0.45 5.81 4.18
C SER A 105 -0.55 6.65 5.46
N ASP A 106 0.42 7.50 5.76
CA ASP A 106 0.34 8.52 6.83
C ASP A 106 -0.46 9.77 6.37
N THR A 107 -0.75 9.87 5.07
CA THR A 107 -1.57 10.95 4.52
C THR A 107 -3.06 10.65 4.71
N PRO A 108 -3.82 11.51 5.42
CA PRO A 108 -5.22 11.24 5.71
C PRO A 108 -6.10 11.26 4.45
N ARG A 109 -7.07 10.36 4.41
CA ARG A 109 -8.00 10.16 3.29
C ARG A 109 -9.43 10.42 3.75
N ASN A 110 -10.12 11.31 3.03
CA ASN A 110 -11.54 11.53 3.26
C ASN A 110 -12.36 10.51 2.46
N ILE A 111 -13.07 9.64 3.16
CA ILE A 111 -13.93 8.62 2.56
C ILE A 111 -15.38 9.06 2.71
N LYS A 112 -16.08 9.20 1.57
CA LYS A 112 -17.49 9.60 1.55
C LYS A 112 -18.32 8.66 2.44
N GLY A 113 -18.96 9.23 3.46
CA GLY A 113 -19.81 8.51 4.42
C GLY A 113 -19.08 7.85 5.59
N LYS A 114 -17.74 7.80 5.60
CA LYS A 114 -16.93 7.31 6.73
C LYS A 114 -16.11 8.41 7.40
N GLY A 115 -15.92 9.56 6.74
CA GLY A 115 -15.16 10.69 7.28
C GLY A 115 -13.66 10.57 6.99
N MET A 116 -12.85 11.26 7.80
CA MET A 116 -11.39 11.24 7.69
C MET A 116 -10.83 9.95 8.28
N LEU A 117 -9.95 9.30 7.52
CA LEU A 117 -9.25 8.06 7.91
C LEU A 117 -7.75 8.26 7.74
N TRP A 118 -6.96 7.73 8.68
CA TRP A 118 -5.51 7.56 8.54
C TRP A 118 -5.22 6.12 8.10
N PRO A 119 -4.80 5.90 6.84
CA PRO A 119 -4.67 4.55 6.29
C PRO A 119 -3.74 3.62 7.05
N ASP A 120 -2.61 4.13 7.52
CA ASP A 120 -1.65 3.41 8.36
C ASP A 120 -2.31 2.91 9.65
N ARG A 121 -2.93 3.79 10.43
CA ARG A 121 -3.61 3.46 11.69
C ARG A 121 -4.76 2.49 11.45
N ALA A 122 -5.56 2.72 10.42
CA ALA A 122 -6.69 1.86 10.07
C ALA A 122 -6.25 0.45 9.66
N MET A 123 -5.08 0.30 9.02
CA MET A 123 -4.53 -1.02 8.69
C MET A 123 -4.02 -1.74 9.94
N LEU A 124 -3.35 -1.03 10.84
CA LEU A 124 -2.90 -1.62 12.10
C LEU A 124 -4.09 -2.07 12.96
N GLU A 125 -5.11 -1.21 13.14
CA GLU A 125 -6.36 -1.55 13.83
C GLU A 125 -7.07 -2.76 13.20
N LEU A 126 -7.09 -2.85 11.87
CA LEU A 126 -7.66 -4.00 11.17
C LEU A 126 -6.90 -5.29 11.52
N LEU A 127 -5.57 -5.27 11.47
CA LEU A 127 -4.73 -6.42 11.80
C LEU A 127 -4.88 -6.84 13.28
N GLU A 128 -4.97 -5.89 14.20
CA GLU A 128 -5.25 -6.16 15.62
C GLU A 128 -6.61 -6.86 15.80
N SER A 129 -7.64 -6.42 15.06
CA SER A 129 -8.97 -7.02 15.13
C SER A 129 -9.01 -8.46 14.58
N LEU A 130 -8.15 -8.78 13.62
CA LEU A 130 -8.02 -10.11 13.04
C LEU A 130 -7.25 -11.04 13.99
N ASP A 131 -6.20 -10.54 14.65
CA ASP A 131 -5.46 -11.29 15.68
C ASP A 131 -6.36 -11.67 16.87
N ALA A 132 -7.18 -10.73 17.35
CA ALA A 132 -8.08 -10.95 18.48
C ALA A 132 -9.19 -11.99 18.23
N GLY A 133 -9.43 -12.37 16.96
CA GLY A 133 -10.38 -13.39 16.55
C GLY A 133 -9.77 -14.79 16.35
N SER A 134 -8.47 -14.96 16.63
CA SER A 134 -7.69 -16.20 16.41
C SER A 134 -7.63 -17.11 17.63
#